data_AF-A0A1I9G0L1-F1
#
_entry.id   AF-A0A1I9G0L1-F1
#
_cell.length_a   1.000
_cell.length_b   1.000
_cell.length_c   1.000
_cell.angle_alpha   90.00
_cell.angle_beta   90.00
_cell.angle_gamma   90.00
#
_symmetry.space_group_name_H-M   'P 1'
#
loop_
_entity.id
_entity.type
_entity.pdbx_description
1 polymer ?
#
loop_
_entity_poly.entity_id
_entity_poly.type
_entity_poly.pdbx_seq_one_letter_code
_entity_poly.pdbx_strand_id
1 'polypeptide(L)'
;MDNIIRPSGFNMNFCDGECNMQIETNDRDALILQDRINHPESPFRRRLSCCIPIKWSSVEIVEFRNGTEFNRVLENVKVMECGCVI
;
A
#
# COMPACT_ATOMS: atom_id res chain seq x y z
N MET A 1 23.47 -1.85 -7.45
CA MET A 1 22.08 -2.26 -7.74
C MET A 1 21.91 -2.04 -9.23
N ASP A 2 22.65 -2.81 -10.04
CA ASP A 2 23.07 -2.33 -11.38
C ASP A 2 22.76 -3.33 -12.49
N ASN A 3 21.75 -4.19 -12.31
CA ASN A 3 21.40 -5.20 -13.29
C ASN A 3 20.15 -4.85 -14.10
N ILE A 4 19.29 -3.91 -13.67
CA ILE A 4 18.13 -3.48 -14.47
C ILE A 4 18.59 -2.37 -15.41
N ILE A 5 18.51 -2.62 -16.72
CA ILE A 5 18.94 -1.67 -17.76
C ILE A 5 17.77 -0.94 -18.42
N ARG A 6 16.55 -1.52 -18.37
CA ARG A 6 15.31 -0.85 -18.82
C ARG A 6 14.11 -1.25 -17.95
N PRO A 7 13.13 -0.35 -17.74
CA PRO A 7 13.22 1.09 -17.98
C PRO A 7 14.27 1.72 -17.06
N SER A 8 14.76 2.91 -17.39
CA SER A 8 15.70 3.65 -16.53
C SER A 8 15.08 4.06 -15.18
N GLY A 9 13.76 4.05 -15.10
CA GLY A 9 12.97 4.27 -13.89
C GLY A 9 11.48 4.21 -14.20
N PHE A 10 10.66 4.08 -13.16
CA PHE A 10 9.20 4.16 -13.26
C PHE A 10 8.61 4.70 -11.96
N ASN A 11 7.42 5.29 -12.04
CA ASN A 11 6.71 5.75 -10.85
C ASN A 11 6.06 4.55 -10.16
N MET A 12 6.61 4.15 -9.01
CA MET A 12 5.99 3.14 -8.14
C MET A 12 4.70 3.66 -7.51
N ASN A 13 4.59 4.98 -7.31
CA ASN A 13 3.56 5.61 -6.46
C ASN A 13 3.62 5.06 -5.01
N PHE A 14 2.91 5.71 -4.09
CA PHE A 14 2.81 5.27 -2.70
C PHE A 14 1.49 5.76 -2.10
N CYS A 15 1.08 5.11 -1.02
CA CYS A 15 -0.07 5.52 -0.23
C CYS A 15 0.42 6.22 1.03
N ASP A 16 -0.06 7.44 1.22
CA ASP A 16 0.14 8.21 2.44
C ASP A 16 -1.11 9.07 2.67
N GLY A 17 -1.48 9.27 3.92
CA GLY A 17 -2.68 10.01 4.30
C GLY A 17 -3.42 9.42 5.49
N GLU A 18 -4.26 10.25 6.12
CA GLU A 18 -5.10 9.84 7.23
C GLU A 18 -6.42 9.23 6.73
N CYS A 19 -6.75 8.06 7.27
CA CYS A 19 -8.04 7.42 7.02
C CYS A 19 -9.06 7.84 8.07
N ASN A 20 -9.93 8.77 7.68
CA ASN A 20 -11.08 9.17 8.49
C ASN A 20 -12.24 8.21 8.22
N MET A 21 -12.40 7.20 9.09
CA MET A 21 -13.57 6.33 8.99
C MET A 21 -14.85 7.13 9.23
N GLN A 22 -15.71 7.20 8.21
CA GLN A 22 -17.10 7.57 8.38
C GLN A 22 -17.88 6.30 8.73
N ILE A 23 -17.95 6.01 10.04
CA ILE A 23 -18.98 5.23 10.75
C ILE A 23 -19.46 3.91 10.09
N GLU A 24 -19.04 2.81 10.74
CA GLU A 24 -19.66 1.50 10.99
C GLU A 24 -20.44 0.77 9.89
N THR A 25 -19.88 -0.34 9.42
CA THR A 25 -20.60 -1.34 8.61
C THR A 25 -20.60 -2.74 9.22
N ASN A 26 -19.87 -2.98 10.32
CA ASN A 26 -19.78 -4.29 10.98
C ASN A 26 -19.55 -4.20 12.51
N ASP A 27 -19.77 -5.32 13.23
CA ASP A 27 -19.62 -5.42 14.70
C ASP A 27 -18.21 -5.08 15.21
N ARG A 28 -17.17 -5.30 14.38
CA ARG A 28 -15.78 -4.99 14.74
C ARG A 28 -15.57 -3.47 14.77
N ASP A 29 -16.20 -2.72 13.88
CA ASP A 29 -16.17 -1.26 13.86
C ASP A 29 -16.80 -0.68 15.14
N ALA A 30 -17.89 -1.29 15.63
CA ALA A 30 -18.58 -0.89 16.86
C ALA A 30 -17.73 -1.11 18.12
N LEU A 31 -17.04 -2.25 18.23
CA LEU A 31 -16.11 -2.52 19.34
C LEU A 31 -14.95 -1.51 19.36
N ILE A 32 -14.48 -1.13 18.17
CA ILE A 32 -13.42 -0.15 18.00
C ILE A 32 -13.91 1.26 18.37
N LEU A 33 -15.14 1.63 18.01
CA LEU A 33 -15.74 2.90 18.43
C LEU A 33 -15.87 2.97 19.97
N GLN A 34 -16.27 1.86 20.60
CA GLN A 34 -16.32 1.75 22.06
C GLN A 34 -14.94 1.93 22.69
N ASP A 35 -13.88 1.32 22.15
CA ASP A 35 -12.51 1.55 22.61
C ASP A 35 -12.12 3.03 22.49
N ARG A 36 -12.47 3.68 21.37
CA ARG A 36 -12.20 5.10 21.14
C ARG A 36 -12.84 6.03 22.18
N ILE A 37 -14.06 5.69 22.61
CA ILE A 37 -14.83 6.45 23.61
C ILE A 37 -14.26 6.20 25.01
N ASN A 38 -13.98 4.94 25.35
CA ASN A 38 -13.56 4.53 26.69
C ASN A 38 -12.06 4.79 26.96
N HIS A 39 -11.22 4.80 25.92
CA HIS A 39 -9.77 5.01 26.02
C HIS A 39 -9.33 6.20 25.14
N PRO A 40 -9.54 7.44 25.59
CA PRO A 40 -9.24 8.65 24.81
C PRO A 40 -7.73 8.87 24.57
N GLU A 41 -6.85 8.22 25.33
CA GLU A 41 -5.40 8.24 25.09
C GLU A 41 -4.91 7.03 24.27
N SER A 42 -5.84 6.19 23.78
CA SER A 42 -5.51 5.01 22.98
C SER A 42 -4.77 5.43 21.71
N PRO A 43 -3.60 4.83 21.40
CA PRO A 43 -2.89 5.11 20.15
C PRO A 43 -3.70 4.71 18.92
N PHE A 44 -4.74 3.89 19.10
CA PHE A 44 -5.68 3.49 18.06
C PHE A 44 -6.71 4.59 17.75
N ARG A 45 -6.85 5.65 18.55
CA ARG A 45 -7.88 6.70 18.41
C ARG A 45 -7.86 7.46 17.06
N ARG A 46 -6.73 7.47 16.34
CA ARG A 46 -6.53 8.10 15.02
C ARG A 46 -6.09 7.13 13.91
N ARG A 47 -5.62 5.93 14.25
CA ARG A 47 -5.10 4.93 13.29
C ARG A 47 -5.97 3.67 13.28
N LEU A 48 -7.28 3.85 13.06
CA LEU A 48 -8.21 2.73 12.98
C LEU A 48 -8.17 2.04 11.62
N SER A 49 -7.74 2.77 10.59
CA SER A 49 -7.42 2.21 9.28
C SER A 49 -6.13 2.83 8.76
N CYS A 50 -5.36 2.03 8.04
CA CYS A 50 -4.15 2.50 7.35
C CYS A 50 -4.49 2.77 5.89
N CYS A 51 -3.97 3.88 5.35
CA CYS A 51 -3.98 4.14 3.92
C CYS A 51 -2.93 3.24 3.27
N ILE A 52 -3.37 2.15 2.64
CA ILE A 52 -2.50 1.15 2.03
C ILE A 52 -2.86 0.92 0.56
N PRO A 53 -1.93 0.42 -0.27
CA PRO A 53 -2.26 0.03 -1.63
C PRO A 53 -3.29 -1.10 -1.64
N ILE A 54 -4.38 -0.91 -2.39
CA ILE A 54 -5.43 -1.93 -2.59
C ILE A 54 -5.46 -2.45 -4.03
N LYS A 55 -4.76 -1.76 -4.94
CA LYS A 55 -4.63 -2.16 -6.34
C LYS A 55 -3.22 -1.89 -6.83
N TRP A 56 -2.68 -2.86 -7.56
CA TRP A 56 -1.33 -2.85 -8.07
C TRP A 56 -1.28 -3.07 -9.58
N SER A 57 -0.20 -2.66 -10.22
CA SER A 57 0.16 -3.06 -11.58
C SER A 57 1.59 -3.55 -11.66
N SER A 58 1.86 -4.33 -12.70
CA SER A 58 3.15 -4.93 -13.01
C SER A 58 3.98 -4.01 -13.90
N VAL A 59 5.29 -4.22 -13.92
CA VAL A 59 6.23 -3.48 -14.79
C VAL A 59 7.16 -4.47 -15.47
N GLU A 60 7.28 -4.34 -16.79
CA GLU A 60 8.28 -5.07 -17.57
C GLU A 60 9.65 -4.43 -17.37
N ILE A 61 10.64 -5.25 -17.06
CA ILE A 61 12.03 -4.86 -16.91
C ILE A 61 12.92 -5.70 -17.80
N VAL A 62 14.07 -5.13 -18.15
CA VAL A 62 15.17 -5.85 -18.79
C VAL A 62 16.36 -5.84 -17.85
N GLU A 63 16.80 -7.05 -17.49
CA GLU A 63 17.96 -7.28 -16.65
C GLU A 63 19.15 -7.71 -17.52
N PHE A 64 20.33 -7.16 -17.28
CA PHE A 64 21.59 -7.65 -17.84
C PHE A 64 22.29 -8.55 -16.82
N ARG A 65 22.45 -9.83 -17.15
CA ARG A 65 23.08 -10.82 -16.27
C ARG A 65 24.02 -11.70 -17.08
N ASN A 66 25.26 -11.84 -16.63
CA ASN A 66 26.27 -12.72 -17.24
C ASN A 66 26.48 -12.48 -18.76
N GLY A 67 26.40 -11.24 -19.23
CA GLY A 67 26.58 -10.91 -20.65
C GLY A 67 25.32 -11.00 -21.50
N THR A 68 24.17 -11.37 -20.92
CA THR A 68 22.91 -11.60 -21.63
C THR A 68 21.78 -10.75 -21.06
N GLU A 69 20.90 -10.26 -21.93
CA GLU A 69 19.67 -9.55 -21.56
C GLU A 69 18.52 -10.53 -21.28
N PHE A 70 17.78 -10.29 -20.20
CA PHE A 70 16.61 -11.06 -19.80
C PHE A 70 15.42 -10.15 -19.59
N ASN A 71 14.30 -10.45 -20.25
CA ASN A 71 13.03 -9.79 -19.98
C ASN A 71 12.37 -10.45 -18.77
N ARG A 72 11.88 -9.64 -17.84
CA ARG A 72 11.16 -10.10 -16.65
C ARG A 72 10.01 -9.16 -16.35
N VAL A 73 8.93 -9.71 -15.81
CA VAL A 73 7.83 -8.91 -15.26
C VAL A 73 8.00 -8.83 -13.74
N LEU A 74 8.03 -7.62 -13.20
CA LEU A 74 7.89 -7.37 -11.78
C LEU A 74 6.41 -7.20 -11.46
N GLU A 75 5.84 -8.17 -10.74
CA GLU A 75 4.45 -8.14 -10.32
C GLU A 75 4.27 -7.26 -9.08
N ASN A 76 3.13 -6.58 -8.99
CA ASN A 76 2.71 -5.80 -7.83
C ASN A 76 3.72 -4.73 -7.34
N VAL A 77 4.37 -4.02 -8.26
CA VAL A 77 5.38 -3.00 -7.91
C VAL A 77 4.88 -1.56 -8.03
N LYS A 78 3.81 -1.32 -8.80
CA LYS A 78 3.24 0.02 -8.96
C LYS A 78 1.88 0.10 -8.30
N VAL A 79 1.72 1.04 -7.38
CA VAL A 79 0.45 1.34 -6.72
C VAL A 79 -0.46 2.07 -7.71
N MET A 80 -1.65 1.52 -7.93
CA MET A 80 -2.68 2.07 -8.80
C MET A 80 -3.81 2.72 -8.00
N GLU A 81 -4.07 2.23 -6.80
CA GLU A 81 -5.17 2.70 -5.95
C GLU A 81 -4.82 2.48 -4.48
N CYS A 82 -5.14 3.47 -3.65
CA CYS A 82 -5.02 3.43 -2.20
C CYS A 82 -6.39 3.29 -1.56
N GLY A 83 -6.47 2.58 -0.45
CA GLY A 83 -7.69 2.41 0.32
C GLY A 83 -7.41 2.38 1.81
N CYS A 84 -8.45 2.64 2.59
CA CYS A 84 -8.41 2.55 4.04
C CYS A 84 -8.83 1.15 4.47
N VAL A 85 -7.91 0.42 5.10
CA VAL A 85 -8.12 -0.96 5.56
C VAL A 85 -7.82 -1.06 7.06
N ILE A 86 -8.63 -1.87 7.78
CA ILE A 86 -8.63 -2.06 9.24
C ILE A 86 -7.93 -3.37 9.64
#